data_AF-A0A8S3G390-F1
#
_entry.id   AF-A0A8S3G390-F1
#
_cell.length_a   1.000
_cell.length_b   1.000
_cell.length_c   1.000
_cell.angle_alpha   90.00
_cell.angle_beta   90.00
_cell.angle_gamma   90.00
#
_symmetry.space_group_name_H-M   'P 1'
#
loop_
_entity.id
_entity.type
_entity.pdbx_description
1 polymer ?
#
loop_
_entity_poly.entity_id
_entity_poly.type
_entity_poly.pdbx_seq_one_letter_code
_entity_poly.pdbx_strand_id
1 'polypeptide(L)'
;MYYAFFLFIKGGAACHQARSLWRVEYFKTKWYSGFVGWSSLIRLRHITSGLYLAIIIDESGPKVTCISKKKASPIAVTFEMKMSK
;
A
#
# COMPACT_ATOMS: atom_id res chain seq x y z
N MET A 1 3.23 -9.96 -20.76
CA MET A 1 4.44 -9.58 -19.99
C MET A 1 4.04 -9.28 -18.55
N TYR A 2 4.34 -10.18 -17.62
CA TYR A 2 4.08 -9.95 -16.19
C TYR A 2 5.31 -9.28 -15.58
N TYR A 3 5.25 -7.97 -15.32
CA TYR A 3 6.29 -7.30 -14.55
C TYR A 3 6.22 -7.77 -13.11
N ALA A 4 7.25 -8.49 -12.65
CA ALA A 4 7.41 -8.81 -11.23
C ALA A 4 7.85 -7.54 -10.49
N PHE A 5 6.96 -6.97 -9.69
CA PHE A 5 7.26 -5.80 -8.88
C PHE A 5 7.75 -6.25 -7.50
N PHE A 6 9.04 -6.03 -7.21
CA PHE A 6 9.64 -6.36 -5.93
C PHE A 6 9.68 -5.12 -5.03
N LEU A 7 9.28 -5.31 -3.77
CA LEU A 7 9.37 -4.28 -2.75
C LEU A 7 10.76 -4.30 -2.11
N PHE A 8 11.42 -3.14 -2.07
CA PHE A 8 12.73 -2.99 -1.42
C PHE A 8 12.68 -1.84 -0.41
N ILE A 9 13.18 -2.10 0.80
CA ILE A 9 13.40 -1.05 1.80
C ILE A 9 14.81 -0.52 1.58
N LYS A 10 14.95 0.76 1.23
CA LYS A 10 16.25 1.41 1.00
C LYS A 10 16.32 2.74 1.74
N GLY A 11 17.44 2.99 2.39
CA GLY A 11 17.80 4.31 2.95
C GLY A 11 18.61 5.17 1.96
N GLY A 12 19.04 6.34 2.41
CA GLY A 12 19.90 7.24 1.64
C GLY A 12 19.19 7.85 0.43
N ALA A 13 19.83 7.90 -0.73
CA ALA A 13 19.33 8.60 -1.92
C ALA A 13 17.89 8.23 -2.35
N ALA A 14 17.42 7.03 -2.00
CA ALA A 14 16.04 6.61 -2.30
C ALA A 14 14.97 7.48 -1.60
N CYS A 15 15.29 8.13 -0.47
CA CYS A 15 14.33 8.99 0.23
C CYS A 15 14.00 10.29 -0.51
N HIS A 16 14.88 10.73 -1.42
CA HIS A 16 14.66 11.91 -2.27
C HIS A 16 14.16 11.56 -3.68
N GLN A 17 13.87 10.27 -3.94
CA GLN A 17 13.43 9.80 -5.25
C GLN A 17 11.96 9.40 -5.23
N ALA A 18 11.25 9.63 -6.35
CA ALA A 18 9.82 9.35 -6.48
C ALA A 18 9.43 7.87 -6.25
N ARG A 19 10.39 6.93 -6.36
CA ARG A 19 10.21 5.49 -6.09
C ARG A 19 9.96 5.13 -4.61
N SER A 20 10.12 6.08 -3.69
CA SER A 20 9.79 5.91 -2.28
C SER A 20 8.43 6.51 -1.91
N LEU A 21 7.74 7.16 -2.85
CA LEU A 21 6.50 7.87 -2.57
C LEU A 21 5.29 6.95 -2.61
N TRP A 22 4.47 7.03 -1.57
CA TRP A 22 3.20 6.33 -1.42
C TRP A 22 2.08 7.32 -1.12
N ARG A 23 0.93 7.10 -1.73
CA ARG A 23 -0.30 7.82 -1.45
C ARG A 23 -1.15 6.99 -0.49
N VAL A 24 -1.60 7.61 0.59
CA VAL A 24 -2.61 7.05 1.50
C VAL A 24 -4.00 7.37 0.95
N GLU A 25 -4.82 6.34 0.76
CA GLU A 25 -6.22 6.45 0.33
C GLU A 25 -7.10 5.81 1.40
N TYR A 26 -8.01 6.51 2.06
CA TYR A 26 -8.96 5.82 2.96
C TYR A 26 -9.88 4.89 2.18
N PHE A 27 -10.50 3.96 2.90
CA PHE A 27 -11.46 3.03 2.36
C PHE A 27 -12.88 3.63 2.21
N LYS A 28 -13.29 4.60 3.05
CA LYS A 28 -14.68 5.11 3.14
C LYS A 28 -14.98 6.35 2.29
N THR A 29 -15.97 6.27 1.39
CA THR A 29 -16.26 7.22 0.29
C THR A 29 -16.69 8.66 0.66
N LYS A 30 -16.88 9.06 1.93
CA LYS A 30 -17.35 10.43 2.28
C LYS A 30 -16.37 11.15 3.22
N TRP A 31 -16.05 12.40 2.84
CA TRP A 31 -15.27 13.42 3.58
C TRP A 31 -13.77 13.13 3.81
N TYR A 32 -13.01 12.96 2.72
CA TYR A 32 -11.57 12.67 2.75
C TYR A 32 -10.64 13.86 3.05
N SER A 33 -11.18 15.05 3.35
CA SER A 33 -10.36 16.20 3.76
C SER A 33 -10.16 16.26 5.29
N GLY A 34 -10.42 15.16 5.99
CA GLY A 34 -10.16 15.02 7.42
C GLY A 34 -8.73 14.55 7.71
N PHE A 35 -8.30 14.71 8.96
CA PHE A 35 -7.02 14.19 9.42
C PHE A 35 -7.00 12.66 9.43
N VAL A 36 -5.85 12.05 9.10
CA VAL A 36 -5.66 10.60 9.22
C VAL A 36 -5.54 10.26 10.70
N GLY A 37 -6.61 9.74 11.28
CA GLY A 37 -6.65 9.27 12.65
C GLY A 37 -6.16 7.83 12.79
N TRP A 38 -5.84 7.43 14.02
CA TRP A 38 -5.62 6.03 14.38
C TRP A 38 -6.88 5.19 14.14
N SER A 39 -6.69 3.88 13.96
CA SER A 39 -7.73 2.90 13.58
C SER A 39 -8.45 3.23 12.26
N SER A 40 -7.90 4.13 11.44
CA SER A 40 -8.39 4.38 10.09
C SER A 40 -8.01 3.22 9.17
N LEU A 41 -8.99 2.78 8.37
CA LEU A 41 -8.78 1.82 7.29
C LEU A 41 -8.30 2.55 6.04
N ILE A 42 -7.10 2.20 5.60
CA ILE A 42 -6.39 2.85 4.49
C ILE A 42 -5.91 1.83 3.46
N ARG A 43 -5.61 2.33 2.27
CA ARG A 43 -4.89 1.63 1.21
C ARG A 43 -3.67 2.45 0.84
N LEU A 44 -2.58 1.75 0.54
CA LEU A 44 -1.34 2.38 0.12
C LEU A 44 -1.16 2.18 -1.38
N ARG A 45 -1.06 3.29 -2.12
CA ARG A 45 -0.82 3.29 -3.57
C ARG A 45 0.56 3.83 -3.86
N HIS A 46 1.38 3.06 -4.55
CA HIS A 46 2.68 3.55 -5.03
C HIS A 46 2.45 4.59 -6.13
N ILE A 47 3.01 5.80 -5.97
CA ILE A 47 2.65 6.93 -6.84
C ILE A 47 3.13 6.69 -8.26
N THR A 48 4.38 6.24 -8.43
CA THR A 48 4.99 6.12 -9.76
C THR A 48 4.49 4.92 -10.56
N SER A 49 4.23 3.77 -9.92
CA SER A 49 3.71 2.58 -10.63
C SER A 49 2.19 2.50 -10.64
N GLY A 50 1.50 3.26 -9.79
CA GLY A 50 0.05 3.22 -9.65
C GLY A 50 -0.50 1.91 -9.06
N LEU A 51 0.37 1.01 -8.56
CA LEU A 51 0.00 -0.26 -7.93
C LEU A 51 -0.35 -0.06 -6.46
N TYR A 52 -1.17 -0.96 -5.92
CA TYR A 52 -1.53 -0.99 -4.51
C TYR A 52 -0.65 -1.98 -3.76
N LEU A 53 -0.25 -1.62 -2.55
CA LEU A 53 0.37 -2.56 -1.61
C LEU A 53 -0.68 -3.60 -1.19
N ALA A 54 -0.31 -4.87 -1.21
CA ALA A 54 -1.17 -5.97 -0.82
C ALA A 54 -0.42 -7.04 -0.06
N ILE A 55 -1.12 -7.70 0.86
CA ILE A 55 -0.68 -8.95 1.46
C ILE A 55 -1.41 -10.09 0.74
N ILE A 56 -0.65 -10.96 0.09
CA ILE A 56 -1.15 -12.16 -0.56
C ILE A 56 -0.72 -13.36 0.27
N ILE A 57 -1.64 -14.28 0.52
CA ILE A 57 -1.35 -15.55 1.17
C ILE A 57 -1.01 -16.55 0.05
N ASP A 58 0.21 -17.06 0.08
CA ASP A 58 0.70 -18.09 -0.84
C ASP A 58 1.06 -19.35 -0.05
N GLU A 59 1.44 -20.43 -0.72
CA GLU A 59 1.82 -21.70 -0.08
C GLU A 59 2.98 -21.55 0.92
N SER A 60 3.85 -20.56 0.69
CA SER A 60 4.99 -20.24 1.58
C SER A 60 4.64 -19.26 2.72
N GLY A 61 3.38 -18.83 2.83
CA GLY A 61 2.91 -17.88 3.84
C GLY A 61 2.53 -16.49 3.29
N PRO A 62 2.27 -15.51 4.18
CA PRO A 62 1.87 -14.17 3.79
C PRO A 62 3.04 -13.40 3.17
N LYS A 63 2.86 -12.90 1.95
CA LYS A 63 3.84 -12.14 1.19
C LYS A 63 3.31 -10.76 0.83
N VAL A 64 4.14 -9.74 1.09
CA VAL A 64 3.84 -8.35 0.70
C VAL A 64 4.23 -8.15 -0.77
N THR A 65 3.27 -7.72 -1.59
CA THR A 65 3.47 -7.49 -3.02
C THR A 65 2.74 -6.22 -3.48
N CYS A 66 3.03 -5.77 -4.70
CA CYS A 66 2.27 -4.68 -5.33
C CYS A 66 1.36 -5.25 -6.42
N ILE A 67 0.07 -4.94 -6.35
CA ILE A 67 -0.93 -5.43 -7.31
C ILE A 67 -1.68 -4.31 -7.99
N SER A 68 -2.12 -4.58 -9.22
CA SER A 68 -2.93 -3.62 -9.99
C SER A 68 -4.32 -3.45 -9.37
N LYS A 69 -4.93 -2.27 -9.57
CA LYS A 69 -6.29 -1.96 -9.10
C LYS A 69 -7.35 -3.02 -9.47
N LYS A 70 -7.22 -3.66 -10.64
CA LYS A 70 -8.18 -4.69 -11.11
C LYS A 70 -8.12 -5.98 -10.30
N LYS A 71 -6.94 -6.31 -9.74
CA LYS A 71 -6.70 -7.52 -8.94
C LYS A 71 -6.73 -7.23 -7.44
N ALA A 72 -6.92 -5.98 -7.05
CA ALA A 72 -6.89 -5.54 -5.66
C ALA A 72 -8.17 -5.94 -4.92
N SER A 73 -8.13 -7.08 -4.22
CA SER A 73 -9.21 -7.43 -3.29
C SER A 73 -9.18 -6.47 -2.10
N PRO A 74 -10.35 -5.95 -1.64
CA PRO A 74 -10.41 -5.01 -0.52
C PRO A 74 -9.69 -5.51 0.74
N ILE A 75 -9.77 -6.81 1.03
CA ILE A 75 -9.16 -7.41 2.21
C ILE A 75 -7.63 -7.40 2.10
N ALA A 76 -7.08 -7.71 0.93
CA ALA A 76 -5.64 -7.79 0.74
C ALA A 76 -4.93 -6.43 0.76
N VAL A 77 -5.62 -5.36 0.37
CA VAL A 77 -5.04 -4.01 0.22
C VAL A 77 -5.38 -3.04 1.34
N THR A 78 -6.26 -3.43 2.27
CA THR A 78 -6.69 -2.56 3.37
C THR A 78 -5.82 -2.80 4.60
N PHE A 79 -5.30 -1.72 5.16
CA PHE A 79 -4.46 -1.70 6.34
C PHE A 79 -5.09 -0.82 7.40
N GLU A 80 -4.91 -1.18 8.67
CA GLU A 80 -5.30 -0.37 9.81
C GLU A 80 -4.07 0.39 10.33
N MET A 81 -4.20 1.70 10.55
CA MET A 81 -3.18 2.45 11.28
C MET A 81 -3.33 2.24 12.78
N LYS A 82 -2.29 1.72 13.44
CA LYS A 82 -2.27 1.55 14.89
C LYS A 82 -1.28 2.51 15.54
N MET A 83 -1.66 3.07 16.70
CA MET A 83 -0.81 3.99 17.48
C MET A 83 0.26 3.24 18.28
N SER A 84 -0.07 2.04 18.76
CA SER A 84 0.84 1.16 19.50
C SER A 84 0.57 -0.29 19.11
N LYS A 85 1.50 -1.17 19.48
CA LYS A 85 1.56 -2.57 19.06
C LYS A 85 0.37 -3.39 19.58
#